data_AF-A0A1X2IQR4-F1
#
_entry.id   AF-A0A1X2IQR4-F1
#
_cell.length_a   1.000
_cell.length_b   1.000
_cell.length_c   1.000
_cell.angle_alpha   90.00
_cell.angle_beta   90.00
_cell.angle_gamma   90.00
#
_symmetry.space_group_name_H-M   'P 1'
#
loop_
_entity.id
_entity.type
_entity.pdbx_description
1 polymer ?
#
loop_
_entity_poly.entity_id
_entity_poly.type
_entity_poly.pdbx_seq_one_letter_code
_entity_poly.pdbx_strand_id
1 'polypeptide(L)'
;MGYIGIVHKNRLCLGYYSLMLWGCFALITTVGYLGFKQRTWNLKAQLGVRWRHDYNPRQRELLQANLHCCGFENPSDHATYYSRCWAESLLPGCQHKFYLFENDFLLNTYTMAFSILPLHMVVMVVTLLCANHVDVVFGTRKRPPIAYLGKFKDWPEWEMAQKES
;
A
#
# COMPACT_ATOMS: atom_id res chain seq x y z
N MET A 1 -13.79 -7.66 7.94
CA MET A 1 -13.18 -8.99 8.18
C MET A 1 -12.47 -9.07 9.54
N GLY A 2 -11.53 -8.17 9.87
CA GLY A 2 -10.80 -8.22 11.16
C GLY A 2 -11.70 -8.24 12.42
N TYR A 3 -12.69 -7.35 12.50
CA TYR A 3 -13.66 -7.34 13.61
C TYR A 3 -14.48 -8.64 13.71
N ILE A 4 -14.93 -9.16 12.57
CA ILE A 4 -15.74 -10.39 12.50
C ILE A 4 -14.91 -11.61 12.92
N GLY A 5 -13.64 -11.69 12.53
CA GLY A 5 -12.74 -12.78 12.90
C GLY A 5 -12.46 -12.87 14.41
N ILE A 6 -12.36 -11.71 15.08
CA ILE A 6 -12.20 -11.65 16.55
C ILE A 6 -13.48 -12.10 17.26
N VAL A 7 -14.65 -11.65 16.79
CA VAL A 7 -15.94 -11.97 17.42
C VAL A 7 -16.33 -13.44 17.23
N HIS A 8 -16.09 -14.01 16.04
CA HIS A 8 -16.49 -15.40 15.74
C HIS A 8 -15.51 -16.48 16.26
N LYS A 9 -14.36 -16.10 16.86
CA LYS A 9 -13.31 -17.04 17.33
C LYS A 9 -12.96 -18.13 16.31
N ASN A 10 -13.07 -17.84 15.01
CA ASN A 10 -12.89 -18.82 13.96
C ASN A 10 -11.49 -18.65 13.32
N ARG A 11 -10.61 -19.61 13.61
CA ARG A 11 -9.20 -19.62 13.18
C ARG A 11 -9.05 -19.55 11.66
N LEU A 12 -9.98 -20.14 10.89
CA LEU A 12 -9.93 -20.09 9.42
C LEU A 12 -10.12 -18.67 8.90
N CYS A 13 -11.07 -17.92 9.46
CA CYS A 13 -11.33 -16.54 9.07
C CYS A 13 -10.12 -15.63 9.38
N LEU A 14 -9.48 -15.84 10.54
CA LEU A 14 -8.27 -15.11 10.93
C LEU A 14 -7.05 -15.48 10.06
N GLY A 15 -6.94 -16.74 9.64
CA GLY A 15 -5.92 -17.21 8.70
C GLY A 15 -6.05 -16.55 7.32
N TYR A 16 -7.26 -16.53 6.74
CA TYR A 16 -7.51 -15.83 5.48
C TYR A 16 -7.25 -14.32 5.60
N TYR A 17 -7.64 -13.71 6.72
CA TYR A 17 -7.37 -12.30 6.98
C TYR A 17 -5.86 -12.01 7.04
N SER A 18 -5.07 -12.88 7.68
CA SER A 18 -3.61 -12.76 7.71
C SER A 18 -2.99 -12.84 6.31
N LEU A 19 -3.41 -13.79 5.47
CA LEU A 19 -2.93 -13.90 4.09
C LEU A 19 -3.27 -12.65 3.25
N MET A 20 -4.47 -12.09 3.42
CA MET A 20 -4.86 -10.86 2.73
C MET A 20 -4.01 -9.66 3.17
N LEU A 21 -3.67 -9.56 4.47
CA LEU A 21 -2.80 -8.51 4.99
C LEU A 21 -1.39 -8.56 4.36
N TRP A 22 -0.84 -9.76 4.13
CA TRP A 22 0.43 -9.91 3.41
C TRP A 22 0.33 -9.43 1.96
N GLY A 23 -0.77 -9.72 1.27
CA GLY A 23 -1.03 -9.20 -0.08
C GLY A 23 -1.07 -7.67 -0.11
N CYS A 24 -1.81 -7.05 0.82
CA CYS A 24 -1.84 -5.59 0.96
C CYS A 24 -0.46 -5.01 1.27
N PHE A 25 0.31 -5.66 2.15
CA PHE A 25 1.66 -5.23 2.51
C PHE A 25 2.58 -5.21 1.28
N ALA A 26 2.54 -6.26 0.47
CA ALA A 26 3.31 -6.35 -0.77
C ALA A 26 2.95 -5.21 -1.73
N LEU A 27 1.66 -4.96 -1.95
CA LEU A 27 1.18 -3.90 -2.84
C LEU A 27 1.63 -2.51 -2.37
N ILE A 28 1.47 -2.19 -1.09
CA ILE A 28 1.89 -0.89 -0.52
C ILE A 28 3.41 -0.72 -0.67
N THR A 29 4.18 -1.77 -0.38
CA THR A 29 5.64 -1.75 -0.53
C THR A 29 6.06 -1.56 -1.99
N THR A 30 5.39 -2.24 -2.94
CA THR A 30 5.67 -2.07 -4.37
C THR A 30 5.41 -0.64 -4.82
N VAL A 31 4.27 -0.04 -4.46
CA VAL A 31 3.94 1.35 -4.81
C VAL A 31 4.96 2.33 -4.20
N GLY A 32 5.29 2.16 -2.91
CA GLY A 32 6.29 2.98 -2.23
C GLY A 32 7.68 2.89 -2.88
N TYR A 33 8.11 1.68 -3.23
CA TYR A 33 9.39 1.44 -3.89
C TYR A 33 9.43 2.04 -5.30
N LEU A 34 8.38 1.85 -6.09
CA LEU A 34 8.29 2.43 -7.44
C LEU A 34 8.35 3.96 -7.38
N GLY A 35 7.59 4.58 -6.47
CA GLY A 35 7.61 6.03 -6.28
C GLY A 35 8.99 6.56 -5.88
N PHE A 36 9.67 5.88 -4.95
CA PHE A 36 11.03 6.22 -4.54
C PHE A 36 12.05 6.06 -5.68
N LYS A 37 11.99 4.96 -6.42
CA LYS A 37 12.90 4.67 -7.53
C LYS A 37 12.74 5.67 -8.67
N GLN A 38 11.50 6.00 -9.03
CA GLN A 38 11.21 6.92 -10.13
C GLN A 38 11.70 8.34 -9.84
N ARG A 39 11.62 8.79 -8.58
CA ARG A 39 12.17 10.08 -8.16
C ARG A 39 13.69 10.12 -8.21
N THR A 40 14.36 9.06 -7.74
CA THR A 40 15.82 9.01 -7.65
C THR A 40 16.50 8.86 -9.02
N TRP A 41 15.87 8.19 -9.98
CA TRP A 41 16.42 7.94 -11.31
C TRP A 41 15.94 8.96 -12.34
N ASN A 42 16.73 10.02 -12.58
CA ASN A 42 16.62 10.94 -13.72
C ASN A 42 15.19 11.25 -14.21
N LEU A 43 14.32 11.69 -13.28
CA LEU A 43 12.90 11.98 -13.56
C LEU A 43 12.73 12.92 -14.76
N LYS A 44 13.58 13.94 -14.87
CA LYS A 44 13.56 14.92 -15.96
C LYS A 44 13.70 14.28 -17.34
N ALA A 45 14.64 13.35 -17.50
CA ALA A 45 14.87 12.66 -18.77
C ALA A 45 13.69 11.74 -19.13
N GLN A 46 13.16 11.01 -18.14
CA GLN A 46 11.99 10.14 -18.34
C GLN A 46 10.75 10.93 -18.77
N LEU A 47 10.51 12.10 -18.18
CA LEU A 47 9.40 12.97 -18.56
C LEU A 47 9.52 13.45 -20.01
N GLY A 48 10.72 13.80 -20.47
CA GLY A 48 10.94 14.21 -21.86
C GLY A 48 10.77 13.07 -22.88
N VAL A 49 11.09 11.84 -22.50
CA VAL A 49 10.83 10.66 -23.34
C VAL A 49 9.33 10.36 -23.39
N ARG A 50 8.65 10.31 -22.24
CA ARG A 50 7.20 10.11 -22.15
C ARG A 50 6.45 11.18 -22.94
N TRP A 51 6.84 12.45 -22.80
CA TRP A 51 6.23 13.57 -23.53
C TRP A 51 6.21 13.35 -25.04
N ARG A 52 7.33 12.89 -25.59
CA ARG A 52 7.49 12.72 -27.05
C ARG A 52 6.81 11.48 -27.58
N HIS A 53 6.90 10.36 -26.87
CA HIS A 53 6.46 9.04 -27.36
C HIS A 53 5.12 8.56 -26.81
N ASP A 54 4.80 8.83 -25.55
CA ASP A 54 3.65 8.20 -24.87
C ASP A 54 2.43 9.10 -24.79
N TYR A 55 2.62 10.43 -24.69
CA TYR A 55 1.51 11.36 -24.57
C TYR A 55 0.84 11.62 -25.91
N ASN A 56 -0.48 11.41 -25.95
CA ASN A 56 -1.33 11.78 -27.09
C ASN A 56 -1.52 13.30 -27.17
N PRO A 57 -1.78 13.89 -28.35
CA PRO A 57 -1.96 15.34 -28.52
C PRO A 57 -3.01 15.92 -27.57
N ARG A 58 -4.14 15.25 -27.38
CA ARG A 58 -5.19 15.66 -26.44
C ARG A 58 -4.72 15.71 -24.98
N GLN A 59 -3.87 14.77 -24.57
CA GLN A 59 -3.31 14.76 -23.22
C GLN A 59 -2.30 15.89 -23.03
N ARG A 60 -1.50 16.19 -24.08
CA ARG A 60 -0.57 17.32 -24.07
C ARG A 60 -1.31 18.65 -23.98
N GLU A 61 -2.39 18.82 -24.73
CA GLU A 61 -3.24 20.02 -24.67
C GLU A 61 -3.82 20.22 -23.26
N LEU A 62 -4.37 19.17 -22.65
CA LEU A 62 -4.87 19.23 -21.26
C LEU A 62 -3.77 19.59 -20.27
N LEU A 63 -2.57 19.02 -20.40
CA LEU A 63 -1.45 19.34 -19.52
C LEU A 63 -0.99 20.79 -19.73
N GLN A 64 -0.88 21.24 -20.98
CA GLN A 64 -0.50 22.61 -21.34
C GLN A 64 -1.49 23.64 -20.84
N ALA A 65 -2.79 23.35 -20.94
CA ALA A 65 -3.85 24.21 -20.43
C ALA A 65 -3.82 24.32 -18.90
N ASN A 66 -3.61 23.20 -18.18
CA ASN A 66 -3.56 23.19 -16.71
C ASN A 66 -2.27 23.79 -16.13
N LEU A 67 -1.12 23.56 -16.77
CA LEU A 67 0.18 24.07 -16.29
C LEU A 67 0.48 25.48 -16.82
N HIS A 68 -0.34 26.02 -17.73
CA HIS A 68 -0.14 27.30 -18.40
C HIS A 68 1.24 27.40 -19.06
N CYS A 69 1.55 26.42 -19.92
CA CYS A 69 2.82 26.30 -20.63
C CYS A 69 2.59 25.81 -22.07
N CYS A 70 3.60 25.92 -22.93
CA CYS A 70 3.51 25.54 -24.35
C CYS A 70 4.75 24.76 -24.77
N GLY A 71 4.55 23.58 -25.37
CA GLY A 71 5.62 22.63 -25.69
C GLY A 71 6.38 22.08 -24.47
N PHE A 72 7.41 21.27 -24.69
CA PHE A 72 8.19 20.68 -23.61
C PHE A 72 9.33 21.59 -23.15
N GLU A 73 10.37 21.78 -23.98
CA GLU A 73 11.42 22.77 -23.71
C GLU A 73 11.03 24.18 -24.19
N ASN A 74 10.44 24.25 -25.39
CA ASN A 74 10.12 25.48 -26.10
C ASN A 74 8.69 25.38 -26.68
N PRO A 75 8.00 26.50 -27.01
CA PRO A 75 6.68 26.48 -27.65
C PRO A 75 6.59 25.69 -28.96
N SER A 76 7.70 25.51 -29.66
CA SER A 76 7.80 24.72 -30.89
C SER A 76 8.14 23.24 -30.68
N ASP A 77 8.58 22.85 -29.47
CA ASP A 77 9.02 21.50 -29.15
C ASP A 77 7.83 20.60 -28.79
N HIS A 78 7.33 19.87 -29.81
CA HIS A 78 6.25 18.88 -29.69
C HIS A 78 5.01 19.39 -28.94
N ALA A 79 4.68 20.66 -29.14
CA ALA A 79 3.50 21.30 -28.59
C ALA A 79 2.23 20.84 -29.32
N THR A 80 1.09 20.90 -28.62
CA THR A 80 -0.22 20.78 -29.25
C THR A 80 -0.85 22.16 -29.24
N TYR A 81 -1.01 22.73 -30.43
CA TYR A 81 -1.47 24.10 -30.56
C TYR A 81 -2.96 24.22 -30.28
N TYR A 82 -3.32 25.23 -29.50
CA TYR A 82 -4.70 25.59 -29.14
C TYR A 82 -4.79 27.12 -29.01
N SER A 83 -5.96 27.65 -28.63
CA SER A 83 -6.23 29.11 -28.61
C SER A 83 -5.20 29.98 -27.87
N ARG A 84 -4.40 29.43 -26.94
CA ARG A 84 -3.36 30.18 -26.20
C ARG A 84 -1.92 29.70 -26.47
N CYS A 85 -1.71 28.62 -27.21
CA CYS A 85 -0.39 28.04 -27.49
C CYS A 85 -0.22 27.93 -29.01
N TRP A 86 0.74 28.68 -29.53
CA TRP A 86 1.17 28.69 -30.94
C TRP A 86 2.70 28.78 -30.99
N ALA A 87 3.29 28.58 -32.17
CA ALA A 87 4.75 28.42 -32.34
C ALA A 87 5.60 29.60 -31.79
N GLU A 88 5.07 30.82 -31.80
CA GLU A 88 5.73 32.05 -31.34
C GLU A 88 5.11 32.59 -30.04
N SER A 89 4.48 31.72 -29.25
CA SER A 89 3.88 32.13 -27.98
C SER A 89 4.96 32.55 -26.98
N LEU A 90 4.67 33.57 -26.16
CA LEU A 90 5.51 34.01 -25.03
C LEU A 90 5.44 33.05 -23.82
N LEU A 91 4.68 31.95 -23.93
CA LEU A 91 4.54 30.97 -22.86
C LEU A 91 5.86 30.18 -22.67
N PRO A 92 6.26 29.88 -21.42
CA PRO A 92 7.42 29.06 -21.16
C PRO A 92 7.16 27.58 -21.49
N GLY A 93 8.23 26.81 -21.70
CA GLY A 93 8.17 25.36 -21.84
C GLY A 93 7.62 24.65 -20.59
N CYS A 94 6.89 23.55 -20.79
CA CYS A 94 6.29 22.79 -19.70
C CYS A 94 7.29 22.01 -18.84
N GLN A 95 8.52 21.79 -19.30
CA GLN A 95 9.52 20.91 -18.64
C GLN A 95 9.68 21.19 -17.14
N HIS A 96 9.90 22.45 -16.75
CA HIS A 96 10.16 22.80 -15.36
C HIS A 96 8.91 22.62 -14.48
N LYS A 97 7.76 23.16 -14.92
CA LYS A 97 6.49 23.06 -14.19
C LYS A 97 6.04 21.61 -14.06
N PHE A 98 6.20 20.82 -15.12
CA PHE A 98 5.84 19.41 -15.13
C PHE A 98 6.75 18.58 -14.22
N TYR A 99 8.05 18.88 -14.20
CA TYR A 99 8.98 18.27 -13.25
C TYR A 99 8.59 18.55 -11.79
N LEU A 100 8.28 19.81 -11.46
CA LEU A 100 7.88 20.17 -10.09
C LEU A 100 6.62 19.42 -9.65
N PHE A 101 5.61 19.37 -10.53
CA PHE A 101 4.36 18.64 -10.27
C PHE A 101 4.61 17.16 -10.01
N GLU A 102 5.31 16.48 -10.93
CA GLU A 102 5.58 15.04 -10.81
C GLU A 102 6.48 14.74 -9.60
N ASN A 103 7.48 15.58 -9.33
CA ASN A 103 8.39 15.41 -8.20
C ASN A 103 7.69 15.55 -6.85
N ASP A 104 6.77 16.51 -6.71
CA ASP A 104 5.96 16.69 -5.50
C ASP A 104 4.97 15.54 -5.31
N PHE A 105 4.29 15.14 -6.39
CA PHE A 105 3.38 14.00 -6.37
C PHE A 105 4.08 12.70 -5.94
N LEU A 106 5.25 12.41 -6.52
CA LEU A 106 6.06 11.25 -6.14
C LEU A 106 6.52 11.35 -4.68
N LEU A 107 6.92 12.54 -4.21
CA LEU A 107 7.31 12.76 -2.81
C LEU A 107 6.21 12.38 -1.85
N ASN A 108 5.02 12.91 -2.09
CA ASN A 108 3.88 12.69 -1.22
C ASN A 108 3.46 11.22 -1.24
N THR A 109 3.50 10.58 -2.41
CA THR A 109 3.12 9.18 -2.59
C THR A 109 4.04 8.21 -1.82
N TYR A 110 5.36 8.29 -2.02
CA TYR A 110 6.25 7.35 -1.32
C TYR A 110 6.32 7.65 0.18
N THR A 111 6.26 8.93 0.59
CA THR A 111 6.21 9.32 2.01
C THR A 111 4.98 8.75 2.69
N MET A 112 3.80 8.89 2.07
CA MET A 112 2.56 8.34 2.61
C MET A 112 2.61 6.81 2.67
N ALA A 113 3.10 6.14 1.62
CA ALA A 113 3.25 4.68 1.62
C ALA A 113 4.16 4.19 2.76
N PHE A 114 5.34 4.78 2.93
CA PHE A 114 6.26 4.39 4.02
C PHE A 114 5.74 4.75 5.41
N SER A 115 4.89 5.78 5.55
CA SER A 115 4.25 6.09 6.83
C SER A 115 3.19 5.07 7.26
N ILE A 116 2.50 4.45 6.29
CA ILE A 116 1.44 3.46 6.55
C ILE A 116 2.04 2.07 6.83
N LEU A 117 3.18 1.74 6.21
CA LEU A 117 3.85 0.45 6.38
C LEU A 117 4.10 0.02 7.85
N PRO A 118 4.66 0.84 8.75
CA PRO A 118 4.88 0.42 10.14
C PRO A 118 3.56 0.15 10.88
N LEU A 119 2.53 0.95 10.62
CA LEU A 119 1.20 0.72 11.20
C LEU A 119 0.62 -0.63 10.72
N HIS A 120 0.77 -0.93 9.42
CA HIS A 120 0.32 -2.19 8.85
C HIS A 120 1.08 -3.39 9.43
N MET A 121 2.39 -3.25 9.67
CA MET A 121 3.21 -4.28 10.33
C MET A 121 2.72 -4.59 11.74
N VAL A 122 2.36 -3.57 12.53
CA VAL A 122 1.76 -3.78 13.86
C VAL A 122 0.46 -4.57 13.77
N VAL A 123 -0.42 -4.21 12.82
CA VAL A 123 -1.69 -4.93 12.60
C VAL A 123 -1.46 -6.39 12.21
N MET A 124 -0.45 -6.67 11.38
CA MET A 124 -0.08 -8.04 11.01
C MET A 124 0.40 -8.85 12.22
N VAL A 125 1.28 -8.28 13.05
CA VAL A 125 1.77 -8.95 14.27
C VAL A 125 0.63 -9.23 15.25
N VAL A 126 -0.24 -8.24 15.49
CA VAL A 126 -1.43 -8.41 16.34
C VAL A 126 -2.34 -9.50 15.79
N THR A 127 -2.56 -9.54 14.49
CA THR A 127 -3.39 -10.58 13.84
C THR A 127 -2.79 -11.97 14.02
N LEU A 128 -1.47 -12.12 13.85
CA LEU A 128 -0.75 -13.38 14.07
C LEU A 128 -0.82 -13.83 15.53
N LEU A 129 -0.64 -12.91 16.49
CA LEU A 129 -0.79 -13.21 17.91
C LEU A 129 -2.21 -13.64 18.25
N CYS A 130 -3.23 -12.95 17.75
CA CYS A 130 -4.62 -13.33 17.93
C CYS A 130 -4.95 -14.69 17.29
N ALA A 131 -4.36 -15.03 16.13
CA ALA A 131 -4.59 -16.31 15.46
C ALA A 131 -4.01 -17.51 16.23
N ASN A 132 -2.90 -17.28 16.93
CA ASN A 132 -2.23 -18.29 17.74
C ASN A 132 -2.82 -18.41 19.16
N HIS A 133 -3.36 -17.32 19.72
CA HIS A 133 -3.83 -17.29 21.11
C HIS A 133 -5.35 -17.51 21.24
N VAL A 134 -6.14 -17.08 20.26
CA VAL A 134 -7.60 -17.24 20.27
C VAL A 134 -7.99 -18.56 19.62
N ASP A 135 -7.90 -19.64 20.39
CA ASP A 135 -8.47 -20.94 20.04
C ASP A 135 -9.91 -21.07 20.57
N VAL A 136 -10.65 -22.05 20.07
CA VAL A 136 -12.03 -22.40 20.52
C VAL A 136 -12.11 -22.69 22.03
N VAL A 137 -10.97 -23.03 22.64
CA VAL A 137 -10.82 -23.33 24.08
C VAL A 137 -10.50 -22.07 24.91
N PHE A 138 -10.25 -20.93 24.25
CA PHE A 138 -9.90 -19.67 24.92
C PHE A 138 -11.12 -19.08 25.64
N GLY A 139 -11.05 -19.13 26.98
CA GLY A 139 -12.11 -18.69 27.91
C GLY A 139 -13.12 -19.77 28.32
N THR A 140 -13.07 -20.95 27.70
CA THR A 140 -13.94 -22.10 28.00
C THR A 140 -13.18 -23.28 28.64
N ARG A 141 -11.85 -23.18 28.76
CA ARG A 141 -11.00 -24.19 29.41
C ARG A 141 -11.50 -24.44 30.84
N LYS A 142 -12.00 -25.66 31.11
CA LYS A 142 -12.35 -26.08 32.47
C LYS A 142 -11.08 -26.01 33.32
N ARG A 143 -11.14 -25.35 34.48
CA ARG A 143 -10.00 -25.35 35.42
C ARG A 143 -9.68 -26.79 35.79
N PRO A 144 -8.40 -27.18 35.89
CA PRO A 144 -8.05 -28.50 36.39
C PRO A 144 -8.70 -28.69 37.77
N PRO A 145 -9.24 -29.89 38.06
CA PRO A 145 -9.77 -30.18 39.38
C PRO A 145 -8.66 -29.96 40.41
N ILE A 146 -8.98 -29.25 41.49
CA ILE A 146 -8.02 -28.92 42.54
C ILE A 146 -7.69 -30.22 43.28
N ALA A 147 -6.40 -30.51 43.47
CA ALA A 147 -5.82 -31.81 43.76
C ALA A 147 -6.13 -32.43 45.15
N TYR A 148 -7.21 -32.04 45.83
CA TYR A 148 -7.56 -32.59 47.15
C TYR A 148 -8.42 -33.86 47.11
N LEU A 149 -8.77 -34.39 45.93
CA LEU A 149 -9.53 -35.64 45.80
C LEU A 149 -8.98 -36.53 44.66
N GLY A 150 -7.99 -37.37 44.97
CA GLY A 150 -7.68 -38.58 44.18
C GLY A 150 -6.56 -38.48 43.14
N LYS A 151 -6.05 -39.66 42.74
CA LYS A 151 -4.87 -39.94 41.88
C LYS A 151 -4.68 -38.89 40.78
N PHE A 152 -3.61 -38.12 40.90
CA PHE A 152 -3.13 -37.20 39.86
C PHE A 152 -2.86 -38.00 38.58
N LYS A 153 -3.67 -37.76 37.55
CA LYS A 153 -3.38 -38.18 36.18
C LYS A 153 -2.49 -37.08 35.60
N ASP A 154 -1.31 -37.43 35.08
CA ASP A 154 -0.31 -36.45 34.67
C ASP A 154 -0.92 -35.42 33.72
N TRP A 155 -0.52 -34.14 33.87
CA TRP A 155 -1.03 -33.00 33.10
C TRP A 155 -1.21 -33.26 31.58
N PRO A 156 -0.30 -33.97 30.89
CA PRO A 156 -0.45 -34.29 29.47
C PRO A 156 -1.66 -35.17 29.16
N GLU A 157 -2.00 -36.13 30.03
CA GLU A 157 -3.11 -37.06 29.80
C GLU A 157 -4.48 -36.39 30.01
N TRP A 158 -4.55 -35.41 30.91
CA TRP A 158 -5.75 -34.57 31.07
C TRP A 158 -5.99 -33.70 29.83
N GLU A 159 -4.92 -33.14 29.25
CA GLU A 159 -5.02 -32.28 28.07
C GLU A 159 -5.40 -33.07 26.81
N MET A 160 -4.97 -34.35 26.71
CA MET A 160 -5.42 -35.26 25.65
C MET A 160 -6.90 -35.65 25.81
N ALA A 161 -7.36 -35.94 27.04
CA ALA A 161 -8.75 -36.33 27.28
C ALA A 161 -9.78 -35.24 26.94
N GLN A 162 -9.41 -33.96 26.99
CA GLN A 162 -10.29 -32.86 26.58
C GLN A 162 -10.32 -32.60 25.08
N LYS A 163 -9.35 -33.09 24.31
CA LYS A 163 -9.35 -32.95 22.85
C LYS A 163 -10.31 -33.94 22.16
N GLU A 164 -10.71 -35.00 22.85
CA GLU A 164 -11.56 -36.07 22.32
C GLU A 164 -13.06 -35.91 22.65
N SER A 165 -13.45 -34.89 23.43
CA SER A 165 -14.84 -34.59 23.82
C SER A 165 -15.40 -33.37 23.11
#